data_AF-A0A955MMN6-F1
#
_entry.id   AF-A0A955MMN6-F1
#
_cell.length_a   1.000
_cell.length_b   1.000
_cell.length_c   1.000
_cell.angle_alpha   90.00
_cell.angle_beta   90.00
_cell.angle_gamma   90.00
#
_symmetry.space_group_name_H-M   'P 1'
#
loop_
_entity.id
_entity.type
_entity.pdbx_description
1 polymer ?
#
loop_
_entity_poly.entity_id
_entity_poly.type
_entity_poly.pdbx_seq_one_letter_code
_entity_poly.pdbx_strand_id
1 'polypeptide(L)'
;MARGDEKGKAMIVKARVEDGKLAFEEPLDLPNGTEVTVEFETEKVPGPTVGEFLLKYAGVAKGLPSDLARNHDHYLYGVDKK
;
A
#
# COMPACT_ATOMS: atom_id res chain seq x y z
N MET A 1 41.06 -9.27 -17.60
CA MET A 1 40.42 -8.02 -17.14
C MET A 1 39.30 -8.39 -16.20
N ALA A 2 39.57 -8.46 -14.90
CA ALA A 2 38.56 -8.69 -13.87
C ALA A 2 38.25 -7.31 -13.26
N ARG A 3 37.06 -6.75 -13.53
CA ARG A 3 36.55 -5.62 -12.77
C ARG A 3 35.88 -6.21 -11.54
N GLY A 4 36.52 -6.06 -10.39
CA GLY A 4 35.95 -6.44 -9.11
C GLY A 4 34.81 -5.50 -8.77
N ASP A 5 33.60 -6.05 -8.64
CA ASP A 5 32.47 -5.40 -8.02
C ASP A 5 32.79 -5.20 -6.52
N GLU A 6 33.39 -4.06 -6.17
CA GLU A 6 33.41 -3.59 -4.79
C GLU A 6 31.96 -3.27 -4.41
N LYS A 7 31.26 -4.26 -3.86
CA LYS A 7 29.97 -4.07 -3.21
C LYS A 7 30.14 -3.06 -2.09
N GLY A 8 29.88 -1.80 -2.41
CA GLY A 8 29.81 -0.72 -1.45
C GLY A 8 28.93 -1.13 -0.28
N LYS A 9 29.43 -0.93 0.94
CA LYS A 9 28.71 -1.20 2.17
C LYS A 9 27.40 -0.40 2.13
N ALA A 10 26.27 -1.07 1.95
CA ALA A 10 24.97 -0.41 2.02
C ALA A 10 24.75 0.06 3.46
N MET A 11 24.68 1.38 3.67
CA MET A 11 24.39 1.98 4.96
C MET A 11 23.01 2.64 4.85
N ILE A 12 22.06 2.16 5.64
CA ILE A 12 20.74 2.76 5.76
C ILE A 12 20.85 3.86 6.82
N VAL A 13 20.78 5.11 6.38
CA VAL A 13 20.82 6.28 7.27
C VAL A 13 19.44 6.87 7.33
N LYS A 14 18.93 7.08 8.54
CA LYS A 14 17.66 7.78 8.75
C LYS A 14 17.93 9.27 8.57
N ALA A 15 17.23 9.88 7.64
CA ALA A 15 17.22 11.33 7.45
C ALA A 15 15.79 11.83 7.64
N ARG A 16 15.66 12.99 8.26
CA ARG A 16 14.37 13.68 8.38
C ARG A 16 14.28 14.72 7.28
N VAL A 17 13.11 14.87 6.68
CA VAL A 17 12.89 15.99 5.75
C VAL A 17 12.49 17.21 6.55
N GLU A 18 13.32 18.25 6.54
CA GLU A 18 13.04 19.58 7.10
C GLU A 18 13.14 20.61 5.97
N ASP A 19 12.09 21.43 5.76
CA ASP A 19 12.03 22.45 4.70
C ASP A 19 12.36 21.95 3.28
N GLY A 20 11.99 20.70 2.96
CA GLY A 20 12.26 20.09 1.65
C GLY A 20 13.72 19.68 1.43
N LYS A 21 14.55 19.71 2.48
CA LYS A 21 15.93 19.21 2.49
C LYS A 21 16.02 18.00 3.41
N LEU A 22 16.85 17.03 3.03
CA LEU A 22 17.19 15.90 3.88
C LEU A 22 18.15 16.40 4.97
N ALA A 23 17.65 16.55 6.19
CA ALA A 23 18.42 16.80 7.38
C ALA A 23 18.82 15.45 8.00
N PHE A 24 20.12 15.16 7.98
CA PHE A 24 20.67 13.99 8.66
C PHE A 24 20.83 14.32 10.15
N GLU A 25 20.35 13.45 11.04
CA GLU A 25 20.51 13.63 12.49
C GLU A 25 21.99 13.50 12.92
N GLU A 26 22.76 12.71 12.18
CA GLU A 26 24.20 12.54 12.39
C GLU A 26 24.98 13.08 11.19
N PRO A 27 26.05 13.88 11.40
CA PRO A 27 26.92 14.32 10.33
C PRO A 27 27.61 13.12 9.70
N LEU A 28 27.34 12.89 8.41
CA LEU A 28 27.88 11.77 7.66
C LEU A 28 29.00 12.29 6.75
N ASP A 29 30.25 11.99 7.11
CA ASP A 29 31.42 12.27 6.27
C ASP A 29 31.47 11.28 5.10
N LEU A 30 30.80 11.63 4.01
CA LEU A 30 30.87 10.91 2.74
C LEU A 30 31.96 11.53 1.84
N PRO A 31 32.87 10.74 1.24
CA PRO A 31 33.83 11.28 0.31
C PRO A 31 33.14 11.87 -0.93
N ASN A 32 33.71 12.95 -1.46
CA ASN A 32 33.23 13.60 -2.69
C ASN A 32 33.20 12.58 -3.84
N GLY A 33 32.04 12.46 -4.51
CA GLY A 33 31.80 11.47 -5.56
C GLY A 33 31.05 10.20 -5.11
N THR A 34 30.57 10.16 -3.86
CA THR A 34 29.73 9.04 -3.39
C THR A 34 28.34 9.11 -4.03
N GLU A 35 27.97 8.09 -4.80
CA GLU A 35 26.64 7.95 -5.40
C GLU A 35 25.67 7.42 -4.33
N VAL A 36 24.62 8.19 -4.03
CA VAL A 36 23.63 7.85 -3.00
C VAL A 36 22.28 7.55 -3.65
N THR A 37 21.66 6.44 -3.24
CA THR A 37 20.27 6.12 -3.60
C THR A 37 19.38 6.44 -2.40
N VAL A 38 18.41 7.30 -2.59
CA VAL A 38 17.45 7.67 -1.53
C VAL A 38 16.17 6.87 -1.75
N GLU A 39 15.88 5.94 -0.84
CA GLU A 39 14.59 5.27 -0.78
C GLU A 39 13.69 6.01 0.21
N PHE A 40 12.54 6.49 -0.28
CA PHE A 40 11.53 7.10 0.57
C PHE A 40 10.51 6.03 0.96
N GLU A 41 10.40 5.73 2.25
CA GLU A 41 9.24 5.02 2.77
C GLU A 41 8.05 5.98 2.76
N THR A 42 7.28 5.97 1.67
CA THR A 42 6.00 6.66 1.66
C THR A 42 5.11 5.96 2.68
N GLU A 43 4.67 6.67 3.71
CA GLU A 43 3.72 6.12 4.68
C GLU A 43 2.51 5.61 3.89
N LYS A 44 2.33 4.29 3.90
CA LYS A 44 1.30 3.62 3.12
C LYS A 44 -0.02 4.00 3.76
N VAL A 45 -0.65 5.07 3.29
CA VAL A 45 -1.97 5.50 3.78
C VAL A 45 -2.87 4.27 3.71
N PRO A 46 -3.33 3.75 4.86
CA PRO A 46 -4.11 2.54 4.86
C PRO A 46 -5.35 2.82 4.02
N GLY A 47 -5.51 2.05 2.95
CA GLY A 47 -6.72 2.09 2.13
C GLY A 47 -7.94 1.69 2.97
N PRO A 48 -9.16 2.00 2.50
CA PRO A 48 -10.36 1.62 3.21
C PRO A 48 -10.36 0.11 3.45
N THR A 49 -10.72 -0.28 4.67
CA THR A 49 -10.94 -1.67 5.03
C THR A 49 -12.02 -2.29 4.14
N VAL A 50 -12.03 -3.62 4.06
CA VAL A 50 -13.07 -4.35 3.31
C VAL A 50 -14.47 -3.96 3.81
N GLY A 51 -14.64 -3.76 5.12
CA GLY A 51 -15.90 -3.29 5.70
C GLY A 51 -16.31 -1.90 5.20
N GLU A 52 -15.40 -0.92 5.25
CA GLU A 52 -15.66 0.43 4.75
C GLU A 52 -15.97 0.44 3.25
N PHE A 53 -15.26 -0.39 2.48
CA PHE A 53 -15.51 -0.55 1.06
C PHE A 53 -16.88 -1.17 0.77
N LEU A 54 -17.32 -2.16 1.55
CA LEU A 54 -18.63 -2.81 1.37
C LEU A 54 -19.79 -1.95 1.87
N LEU A 55 -19.55 -1.11 2.88
CA LEU A 55 -20.56 -0.24 3.47
C LEU A 55 -21.22 0.69 2.44
N LYS A 56 -20.47 1.12 1.42
CA LYS A 56 -21.01 1.95 0.33
C LYS A 56 -22.11 1.27 -0.49
N TYR A 57 -22.24 -0.06 -0.40
CA TYR A 57 -23.29 -0.83 -1.08
C TYR A 57 -24.45 -1.22 -0.14
N ALA A 58 -24.33 -0.96 1.16
CA ALA A 58 -25.38 -1.29 2.12
C ALA A 58 -26.67 -0.51 1.79
N GLY A 59 -27.78 -1.23 1.63
CA GLY A 59 -29.09 -0.62 1.36
C GLY A 59 -29.27 -0.04 -0.05
N VAL A 60 -28.34 -0.28 -0.99
CA VAL A 60 -28.48 0.21 -2.37
C VAL A 60 -29.67 -0.42 -3.09
N ALA A 61 -29.91 -1.72 -2.87
CA ALA A 61 -31.04 -2.40 -3.46
C ALA A 61 -32.29 -2.29 -2.58
N LYS A 62 -33.41 -1.89 -3.18
CA LYS A 62 -34.71 -1.69 -2.51
C LYS A 62 -35.71 -2.72 -2.98
N GLY A 63 -36.64 -3.10 -2.09
CA GLY A 63 -37.74 -4.02 -2.43
C GLY A 63 -37.32 -5.47 -2.67
N LEU A 64 -36.10 -5.85 -2.25
CA LEU A 64 -35.64 -7.22 -2.40
C LEU A 64 -36.30 -8.15 -1.36
N PRO A 65 -36.55 -9.42 -1.72
CA PRO A 65 -36.98 -10.44 -0.77
C PRO A 65 -35.97 -10.62 0.37
N SER A 66 -36.46 -10.87 1.58
CA SER A 66 -35.62 -11.06 2.77
C SER A 66 -34.72 -12.31 2.68
N ASP A 67 -35.07 -13.28 1.83
CA ASP A 67 -34.33 -14.52 1.61
C ASP A 67 -33.39 -14.46 0.39
N LEU A 68 -33.27 -13.30 -0.28
CA LEU A 68 -32.53 -13.18 -1.54
C LEU A 68 -31.05 -13.56 -1.39
N ALA A 69 -30.39 -13.25 -0.27
CA ALA A 69 -29.01 -13.68 -0.06
C ALA A 69 -28.86 -15.22 -0.07
N ARG A 70 -29.82 -15.93 0.52
CA ARG A 70 -29.83 -17.40 0.58
C ARG A 70 -30.25 -18.03 -0.75
N ASN A 71 -31.25 -17.44 -1.40
CA ASN A 71 -31.90 -17.95 -2.61
C ASN A 71 -31.54 -17.14 -3.86
N HIS A 72 -30.33 -16.59 -3.94
CA HIS A 72 -29.94 -15.72 -5.06
C HIS A 72 -30.07 -16.43 -6.40
N ASP A 73 -29.74 -17.72 -6.48
CA ASP A 73 -29.89 -18.51 -7.70
C ASP A 73 -31.35 -18.59 -8.17
N HIS A 74 -32.30 -18.72 -7.24
CA HIS A 74 -33.73 -18.76 -7.56
C HIS A 74 -34.19 -17.45 -8.21
N TYR A 75 -33.76 -16.31 -7.67
CA TYR A 75 -34.17 -15.00 -8.17
C TYR A 75 -33.43 -14.58 -9.44
N LEU A 76 -32.18 -15.01 -9.62
CA LEU A 76 -31.37 -14.65 -10.79
C LEU A 76 -31.56 -15.62 -11.97
N TYR A 77 -31.77 -16.90 -11.68
CA TYR A 77 -31.73 -17.96 -12.68
C TYR A 77 -32.96 -18.87 -12.68
N GLY A 78 -33.91 -18.65 -11.77
CA GLY A 78 -35.17 -19.41 -11.73
C GLY A 78 -35.06 -20.84 -11.24
N VAL A 79 -33.95 -21.23 -10.59
CA VAL A 79 -33.81 -22.56 -9.98
C VAL A 79 -34.67 -22.69 -8.71
N ASP A 80 -34.92 -23.90 -8.24
CA ASP A 80 -35.64 -24.11 -6.97
C ASP A 80 -34.92 -23.46 -5.77
N LYS A 81 -35.71 -23.02 -4.78
CA LYS A 81 -35.17 -22.44 -3.54
C LYS A 81 -34.42 -23.51 -2.72
N LYS A 82 -33.38 -23.07 -2.02
CA LYS A 82 -32.59 -23.88 -1.09
C LYS A 82 -33.22 -23.92 0.31
#